data_AF-A0A353XV95-F1
#
_entry.id   AF-A0A353XV95-F1
#
_cell.length_a   1.000
_cell.length_b   1.000
_cell.length_c   1.000
_cell.angle_alpha   90.00
_cell.angle_beta   90.00
_cell.angle_gamma   90.00
#
_symmetry.space_group_name_H-M   'P 1'
#
loop_
_entity.id
_entity.type
_entity.pdbx_description
1 polymer ?
#
loop_
_entity_poly.entity_id
_entity_poly.type
_entity_poly.pdbx_seq_one_letter_code
_entity_poly.pdbx_strand_id
1 'polypeptide(L)' 'EAGRRDISAIDTTQPGFHQEALVPLDSESHAGEDVSLHAMGPGSAYVQGVMEQNAVFHVINKALGLEVMAK' A
#
# COMPACT_ATOMS: atom_id res chain seq x y z
N GLU A 1 3.03 27.57 -10.86
CA GLU A 1 1.74 28.28 -10.73
C GLU A 1 0.85 27.52 -9.75
N ALA A 2 0.13 28.22 -8.89
CA ALA A 2 -0.80 27.63 -7.94
C ALA A 2 -2.25 27.85 -8.41
N GLY A 3 -3.15 26.90 -8.13
CA GLY A 3 -4.57 26.96 -8.47
C GLY A 3 -4.98 26.00 -9.60
N ARG A 4 -6.31 25.82 -9.75
CA ARG A 4 -6.91 24.91 -10.74
C ARG A 4 -6.59 25.34 -12.16
N ARG A 5 -6.16 24.39 -13.00
CA ARG A 5 -5.90 24.60 -14.43
C ARG A 5 -7.08 24.12 -15.26
N ASP A 6 -7.34 24.79 -16.39
CA ASP A 6 -8.19 24.21 -17.43
C ASP A 6 -7.40 23.13 -18.17
N ILE A 7 -7.82 21.89 -18.00
CA ILE A 7 -7.20 20.70 -18.59
C ILE A 7 -8.08 20.07 -19.68
N SER A 8 -9.15 20.74 -20.10
CA SER A 8 -10.13 20.20 -21.06
C SER A 8 -9.54 19.81 -22.42
N ALA A 9 -8.44 20.45 -22.82
CA ALA A 9 -7.72 20.16 -24.06
C ALA A 9 -6.44 19.32 -23.85
N ILE A 10 -6.18 18.83 -22.63
CA ILE A 10 -4.98 18.05 -22.29
C ILE A 10 -5.35 16.56 -22.29
N ASP A 11 -4.54 15.72 -22.94
CA ASP A 11 -4.63 14.27 -22.79
C ASP A 11 -4.10 13.85 -21.40
N THR A 12 -5.01 13.60 -20.46
CA THR A 12 -4.66 13.21 -19.08
C THR A 12 -4.22 11.75 -18.96
N THR A 13 -4.25 10.98 -20.06
CA THR A 13 -3.83 9.58 -20.10
C THR A 13 -2.40 9.40 -20.60
N GLN A 14 -1.79 10.45 -21.15
CA GLN A 14 -0.42 10.40 -21.64
C GLN A 14 0.57 10.10 -20.49
N PRO A 15 1.60 9.26 -20.72
CA PRO A 15 2.65 9.04 -19.74
C PRO A 15 3.33 10.35 -19.32
N GLY A 16 3.60 10.50 -18.02
CA GLY A 16 4.23 11.71 -17.47
C GLY A 16 3.26 12.87 -17.22
N PHE A 17 1.96 12.72 -17.47
CA PHE A 17 0.97 13.67 -16.96
C PHE A 17 0.86 13.54 -15.43
N HIS A 18 1.00 14.66 -14.72
CA HIS A 18 0.81 14.74 -13.27
C HIS A 18 -0.61 15.22 -12.98
N GLN A 19 -1.39 14.43 -12.24
CA GLN A 19 -2.74 14.80 -11.84
C GLN A 19 -2.72 16.00 -10.88
N GLU A 20 -3.81 16.79 -10.88
CA GLU A 20 -3.93 17.93 -9.99
C GLU A 20 -3.91 17.50 -8.51
N ALA A 21 -3.13 18.21 -7.70
CA ALA A 21 -3.06 18.04 -6.25
C ALA A 21 -3.55 19.30 -5.53
N LEU A 22 -4.19 19.13 -4.38
CA LEU A 22 -4.68 20.27 -3.58
C LEU A 22 -3.55 21.09 -2.97
N VAL A 23 -2.47 20.43 -2.55
CA VAL A 23 -1.30 21.05 -1.92
C VAL A 23 -0.09 20.85 -2.85
N PRO A 24 0.56 21.93 -3.32
CA PRO A 24 1.73 21.81 -4.18
C PRO A 24 2.94 21.37 -3.35
N LEU A 25 3.46 20.19 -3.66
CA LEU A 25 4.69 19.63 -3.07
C LEU A 25 5.61 19.16 -4.20
N ASP A 26 6.91 19.16 -3.94
CA ASP A 26 7.92 18.63 -4.88
C ASP A 26 7.80 17.10 -5.04
N SER A 27 7.26 16.42 -4.02
CA SER A 27 6.94 14.99 -4.00
C SER A 27 5.60 14.79 -3.32
N GLU A 28 4.83 13.82 -3.80
CA GLU A 28 3.63 13.36 -3.11
C GLU A 28 3.97 12.77 -1.74
N SER A 29 3.04 12.92 -0.80
CA SER A 29 3.12 12.31 0.53
C SER A 29 2.31 11.02 0.55
N HIS A 30 2.87 9.96 1.13
CA HIS A 30 2.12 8.72 1.32
C HIS A 30 0.84 8.95 2.13
N ALA A 31 -0.20 8.23 1.75
CA ALA A 31 -1.41 8.12 2.54
C ALA A 31 -1.26 7.03 3.63
N GLY A 32 -2.02 7.17 4.71
CA GLY A 32 -1.89 6.37 5.93
C GLY A 32 -3.06 5.42 6.18
N GLU A 33 -3.84 5.11 5.15
CA GLU A 33 -4.95 4.17 5.19
C GLU A 33 -4.49 2.71 5.30
N ASP A 34 -5.41 1.85 5.74
CA ASP A 34 -5.20 0.41 5.75
C ASP A 34 -5.00 -0.12 4.34
N VAL A 35 -4.06 -1.06 4.19
CA VAL A 35 -3.79 -1.76 2.92
C VAL A 35 -4.31 -3.19 2.94
N SER A 36 -4.61 -3.74 1.75
CA SER A 36 -5.04 -5.14 1.62
C SER A 36 -3.89 -6.11 1.80
N LEU A 37 -4.13 -7.21 2.54
CA LEU A 37 -3.24 -8.36 2.61
C LEU A 37 -3.94 -9.60 2.04
N HIS A 38 -3.34 -10.22 1.02
CA HIS A 38 -3.82 -11.45 0.40
C HIS A 38 -2.87 -12.60 0.72
N ALA A 39 -3.40 -13.77 1.09
CA ALA A 39 -2.60 -14.94 1.43
C ALA A 39 -3.21 -16.25 0.90
N MET A 40 -2.34 -17.20 0.58
CA MET A 40 -2.69 -18.54 0.11
C MET A 40 -1.66 -19.55 0.63
N GLY A 41 -2.10 -20.79 0.88
CA GLY A 41 -1.25 -21.87 1.38
C GLY A 41 -1.26 -22.00 2.91
N PRO A 42 -0.31 -22.78 3.49
CA PRO A 42 -0.24 -22.98 4.93
C PRO A 42 -0.20 -21.66 5.71
N GLY A 43 -1.09 -21.51 6.69
CA GLY A 43 -1.20 -20.30 7.50
C GLY A 43 -2.06 -19.18 6.91
N SER A 44 -2.59 -19.30 5.69
CA SER A 44 -3.46 -18.25 5.10
C SER A 44 -4.72 -17.98 5.91
N ALA A 45 -5.24 -18.98 6.64
CA ALA A 45 -6.40 -18.81 7.52
C ALA A 45 -6.17 -17.81 8.68
N TYR A 46 -4.91 -17.44 8.97
CA TYR A 46 -4.59 -16.40 9.96
C TYR A 46 -4.62 -14.98 9.37
N VAL A 47 -4.70 -14.83 8.05
CA VAL A 47 -4.87 -13.54 7.36
C VAL A 47 -6.36 -13.29 7.19
N GLN A 48 -6.96 -12.64 8.18
CA GLN A 48 -8.40 -12.36 8.23
C GLN A 48 -8.69 -11.10 9.03
N GLY A 49 -9.78 -10.40 8.69
CA GLY A 49 -10.21 -9.19 9.38
C GLY A 49 -9.27 -8.00 9.18
N VAL A 50 -9.29 -7.08 10.15
CA VAL A 50 -8.33 -5.97 10.24
C VAL A 50 -7.24 -6.37 11.23
N MET A 51 -5.98 -6.20 10.84
CA MET A 51 -4.82 -6.59 11.64
C MET A 51 -3.71 -5.56 11.54
N GLU A 52 -2.93 -5.44 12.61
CA GLU A 52 -1.74 -4.59 12.63
C GLU A 52 -0.68 -5.10 11.64
N GLN A 53 0.04 -4.17 10.98
CA GLN A 53 1.05 -4.52 9.98
C GLN A 53 2.16 -5.43 10.55
N ASN A 54 2.53 -5.27 11.83
CA ASN A 54 3.53 -6.13 12.47
C ASN A 54 3.07 -7.59 12.62
N ALA A 55 1.77 -7.87 12.58
CA ALA A 55 1.25 -9.24 12.66
C ALA A 55 1.60 -10.08 11.42
N VAL A 56 1.94 -9.45 10.27
CA VAL A 56 2.41 -10.15 9.07
C VAL A 56 3.64 -11.01 9.38
N PHE A 57 4.59 -10.48 10.14
CA PHE A 57 5.76 -11.22 10.59
C PHE A 57 5.37 -12.48 11.37
N HIS A 58 4.49 -12.32 12.36
CA HIS A 58 4.09 -13.43 13.23
C HIS A 58 3.33 -14.52 12.47
N VAL A 59 2.49 -14.14 11.50
CA VAL A 59 1.80 -15.10 10.63
C VAL A 59 2.79 -15.93 9.81
N ILE A 60 3.75 -15.29 9.15
CA ILE A 60 4.77 -15.98 8.32
C ILE A 60 5.64 -16.88 9.19
N ASN A 61 6.14 -16.36 10.30
CA ASN A 61 7.00 -17.08 11.23
C ASN A 61 6.31 -18.33 11.79
N LYS A 62 5.01 -18.23 12.16
CA LYS A 62 4.20 -19.37 12.60
C LYS A 62 3.93 -20.37 11.48
N ALA A 63 3.62 -19.90 10.27
CA ALA A 63 3.35 -20.77 9.12
C ALA A 63 4.56 -21.62 8.72
N LEU A 64 5.77 -21.07 8.86
CA LEU A 64 7.02 -21.72 8.51
C LEU A 64 7.72 -22.40 9.70
N GLY A 65 7.21 -22.26 10.92
CA GLY A 65 7.80 -22.86 12.13
C GLY A 65 9.21 -22.35 12.46
N LEU A 66 9.57 -21.13 12.06
CA LEU A 66 10.96 -20.64 12.13
C LEU A 66 11.46 -20.47 13.57
N GLU A 67 10.60 -20.12 14.52
CA GLU A 67 10.92 -20.10 15.95
C GLU A 67 11.39 -21.47 16.49
N VAL A 68 10.91 -22.57 15.91
CA VAL A 68 11.28 -23.92 16.33
C VAL A 68 12.65 -24.33 15.74
N MET A 69 13.06 -23.71 14.63
CA MET A 69 14.31 -24.03 13.94
C MET A 69 15.54 -23.28 14.47
N ALA A 70 15.35 -22.28 15.34
CA ALA A 70 16.43 -21.48 15.94
C ALA A 70 17.05 -22.10 17.22
N LYS A 71 16.76 -23.37 17.50
CA LYS A 71 17.34 -24.16 18.60
C LYS A 71 18.37 -25.14 18.07
#